data_AF-A0A3N5FAH3-F1
#
_entry.id   AF-A0A3N5FAH3-F1
#
_cell.length_a   1.000
_cell.length_b   1.000
_cell.length_c   1.000
_cell.angle_alpha   90.00
_cell.angle_beta   90.00
_cell.angle_gamma   90.00
#
_symmetry.space_group_name_H-M   'P 1'
#
loop_
_entity.id
_entity.type
_entity.pdbx_description
1 polymer ?
#
loop_
_entity_poly.entity_id
_entity_poly.type
_entity_poly.pdbx_seq_one_letter_code
_entity_poly.pdbx_strand_id
1 'polypeptide(L)' 'MKPPIQTVELGLRMPPIPLERAGKYSFQLHVNNELLASAPLEVLQVQMPPPPPPPPPPPS' A
#
# COMPACT_ATOMS: atom_id res chain seq x y z
N MET A 1 -17.42 -27.60 29.70
CA MET A 1 -17.38 -26.12 29.69
C MET A 1 -16.63 -25.70 28.43
N LYS A 2 -17.23 -24.88 27.56
CA LYS A 2 -16.55 -24.34 26.37
C LYS A 2 -15.72 -23.13 26.80
N PRO A 3 -14.43 -23.04 26.45
CA PRO A 3 -13.62 -21.90 26.86
C PRO A 3 -14.22 -20.60 26.28
N PRO A 4 -14.21 -19.49 27.04
CA PRO A 4 -14.67 -18.21 26.53
C PRO A 4 -13.76 -17.78 25.38
N ILE A 5 -14.36 -17.45 24.23
CA ILE A 5 -13.64 -16.82 23.11
C ILE A 5 -13.31 -15.40 23.57
N GLN A 6 -12.04 -15.15 23.86
CA GLN A 6 -11.53 -13.80 24.10
C GLN A 6 -11.20 -13.18 22.75
N THR A 7 -12.05 -12.28 22.27
CA THR A 7 -11.74 -11.46 21.09
C THR A 7 -10.72 -10.41 21.47
N VAL A 8 -9.53 -10.44 20.87
CA VAL A 8 -8.50 -9.42 21.05
C VAL A 8 -8.56 -8.46 19.85
N GLU A 9 -8.86 -7.19 20.09
CA GLU A 9 -8.73 -6.15 19.06
C GLU A 9 -7.25 -5.73 18.95
N LEU A 10 -6.59 -6.16 17.88
CA LEU A 10 -5.20 -5.80 17.60
C LEU A 10 -5.13 -4.57 16.70
N GLY A 11 -4.71 -3.44 17.27
CA GLY A 11 -4.26 -2.28 16.49
C GLY A 11 -2.76 -2.40 16.15
N LEU A 12 -2.44 -2.74 14.90
CA LEU A 12 -1.05 -2.77 14.43
C LEU A 12 -0.66 -1.42 13.84
N ARG A 13 0.15 -0.63 14.57
CA ARG A 13 0.82 0.54 14.00
C ARG A 13 2.16 0.10 13.40
N MET A 14 2.16 -0.22 12.11
CA MET A 14 3.39 -0.56 11.41
C MET A 14 4.13 0.69 10.95
N PRO A 15 5.48 0.70 10.97
CA PRO A 15 6.24 1.71 10.26
C PRO A 15 5.97 1.62 8.75
N PRO A 16 6.20 2.71 7.99
CA PRO A 16 6.08 2.68 6.53
C PRO A 16 7.00 1.61 5.95
N ILE A 17 6.44 0.68 5.16
CA ILE A 17 7.21 -0.29 4.40
C ILE A 17 7.51 0.34 3.04
N PRO A 18 8.78 0.58 2.67
CA PRO A 18 9.11 1.10 1.36
C PRO A 18 8.76 0.05 0.29
N LEU A 19 7.84 0.41 -0.61
CA LEU A 19 7.46 -0.40 -1.75
C LEU A 19 8.00 0.27 -3.01
N GLU A 20 9.10 -0.27 -3.53
CA GLU A 20 9.87 0.29 -4.64
C GLU A 20 9.16 0.22 -6.01
N ARG A 21 8.08 -0.57 -6.11
CA ARG A 21 7.37 -0.81 -7.37
C ARG A 21 5.88 -0.54 -7.20
N ALA A 22 5.31 0.09 -8.21
CA ALA A 22 3.86 0.13 -8.33
C ALA A 22 3.31 -1.27 -8.58
N GLY A 23 2.13 -1.53 -8.01
CA GLY A 23 1.47 -2.82 -8.14
C GLY A 23 0.45 -3.10 -7.04
N LYS A 24 -0.12 -4.31 -7.11
CA LYS A 24 -1.05 -4.83 -6.13
C LYS A 24 -0.32 -5.69 -5.12
N TYR A 25 -0.47 -5.37 -3.85
CA TYR A 25 0.11 -6.05 -2.71
C TYR A 25 -1.01 -6.54 -1.79
N SER A 26 -0.67 -7.49 -0.92
CA SER A 26 -1.55 -7.91 0.17
C SER A 26 -0.78 -7.95 1.47
N PHE A 27 -1.36 -7.35 2.51
CA PHE A 27 -0.93 -7.57 3.88
C PHE A 27 -1.62 -8.83 4.41
N GLN A 28 -0.89 -9.69 5.11
CA GLN A 28 -1.42 -10.90 5.73
C GLN A 28 -0.94 -11.01 7.18
N LEU A 29 -1.86 -11.23 8.10
CA LEU A 29 -1.57 -11.52 9.50
C LEU A 29 -1.73 -13.02 9.75
N HIS A 30 -0.64 -13.66 10.15
CA HIS A 30 -0.61 -15.08 10.51
C HIS A 30 -0.31 -15.25 11.99
N VAL A 31 -1.06 -16.12 12.66
CA VAL A 31 -0.80 -16.53 14.05
C VAL A 31 -0.78 -18.05 14.08
N ASN A 32 0.32 -18.64 14.56
CA ASN A 32 0.50 -20.11 14.56
C ASN A 32 0.26 -20.76 13.19
N ASN A 33 0.73 -20.11 12.12
CA ASN A 33 0.53 -20.53 10.73
C ASN A 33 -0.93 -20.50 10.22
N GLU A 34 -1.86 -19.92 10.99
CA GLU A 34 -3.23 -19.64 10.52
C GLU A 34 -3.38 -18.18 10.08
N LEU A 35 -3.96 -17.98 8.90
CA LEU A 35 -4.30 -16.65 8.39
C LEU A 35 -5.49 -16.09 9.17
N LEU A 36 -5.28 -15.01 9.91
CA LEU A 36 -6.35 -14.34 10.68
C LEU A 36 -6.97 -13.16 9.94
N ALA A 37 -6.17 -12.43 9.15
CA ALA A 37 -6.64 -11.26 8.42
C ALA A 37 -5.80 -11.01 7.18
N SER A 38 -6.42 -10.40 6.16
CA SER A 38 -5.73 -9.87 5.00
C SER A 38 -6.32 -8.53 4.58
N ALA A 39 -5.48 -7.65 4.04
CA ALA A 39 -5.89 -6.36 3.51
C ALA A 39 -5.22 -6.10 2.16
N PRO A 40 -5.96 -5.69 1.12
CA PRO A 40 -5.37 -5.30 -0.15
C PRO A 40 -4.64 -3.97 0.00
N LEU A 41 -3.53 -3.82 -0.73
CA LEU A 41 -2.77 -2.57 -0.84
C LEU A 41 -2.47 -2.32 -2.31
N GLU A 42 -2.71 -1.10 -2.76
CA GLU A 42 -2.38 -0.67 -4.13
C GLU A 42 -1.34 0.44 -4.07
N VAL A 43 -0.20 0.19 -4.70
CA VAL A 43 0.90 1.17 -4.81
C VAL A 43 0.85 1.78 -6.19
N LEU A 44 0.64 3.09 -6.24
CA LEU A 44 0.57 3.86 -7.47
C LEU A 44 1.90 4.58 -7.70
N GLN A 45 2.42 4.49 -8.92
CA GLN A 45 3.52 5.33 -9.36
C GLN A 45 2.93 6.58 -10.02
N VAL A 46 3.11 7.73 -9.37
CA VAL A 46 2.70 9.01 -9.95
C VAL A 46 3.74 9.42 -10.98
N GLN A 47 3.35 9.53 -12.25
CA GLN A 47 4.18 10.15 -13.27
C GLN A 47 3.98 11.66 -13.25
N MET A 48 5.08 12.40 -13.36
CA MET A 48 5.00 13.85 -13.58
C MET A 48 4.54 14.12 -15.02
N PRO A 49 3.73 15.16 -15.25
CA PRO A 49 3.39 15.58 -16.61
C PRO A 49 4.66 15.97 -17.39
N PRO A 50 4.66 15.80 -18.72
CA PRO A 50 5.77 16.24 -19.54
C PRO A 50 5.96 17.77 -19.42
N PRO A 51 7.19 18.28 -19.59
CA PRO A 51 7.43 19.72 -19.58
C PRO A 51 6.66 20.41 -20.72
N PRO A 52 6.27 21.69 -20.55
CA PRO A 52 5.61 22.45 -21.60
C PRO A 52 6.50 22.55 -22.85
N PRO A 53 5.90 22.63 -24.05
CA PRO A 53 6.66 22.83 -25.28
C PRO A 53 7.40 24.18 -25.26
N PRO A 54 8.56 24.29 -25.95
CA PRO A 54 9.27 25.54 -26.07
C PRO A 54 8.44 26.60 -26.81
N PRO A 55 8.61 27.89 -26.49
CA PRO A 55 7.93 28.97 -27.18
C PRO A 55 8.33 29.03 -28.67
N PRO A 56 7.43 29.47 -29.56
CA PRO A 56 7.76 29.64 -30.97
C PRO A 56 8.90 30.66 -31.16
N PRO A 57 9.76 30.48 -32.18
CA PRO A 57 10.79 31.45 -32.50
C PRO A 57 10.19 32.82 -32.83
N PRO A 58 10.90 33.93 -32.53
CA PRO A 58 10.45 35.27 -32.88
C PRO A 58 10.35 35.42 -34.41
N PRO A 59 9.42 36.25 -34.92
CA PRO A 59 9.33 36.55 -36.34
C PRO A 59 10.60 37.28 -36.84
N SER A 60 11.04 36.95 -38.06
CA SER A 60 12.15 37.61 -38.77
C SER A 60 11.82 39.02 -39.23
#